data_AF-A0A8C0J902-F1
#
_entry.id   AF-A0A8C0J902-F1
#
_cell.length_a   1.000
_cell.length_b   1.000
_cell.length_c   1.000
_cell.angle_alpha   90.00
_cell.angle_beta   90.00
_cell.angle_gamma   90.00
#
_symmetry.space_group_name_H-M   'P 1'
#
loop_
_entity.id
_entity.type
_entity.pdbx_description
1 polymer ?
#
loop_
_entity_poly.entity_id
_entity_poly.type
_entity_poly.pdbx_seq_one_letter_code
_entity_poly.pdbx_strand_id
1 'polypeptide(L)'
;MLPFFSPALLFILCMIWIFMSPSDILEVHPRLFYFMVGTAFANISCQLIVCQMSSTRCQPLNWMLLPLALVIFVVISGVAPHWENLLLYLLTAFITLAHIHYGVGVVSQLSKHFNIRPFSLQKPRTD
;
A
#
# COMPACT_ATOMS: atom_id res chain seq x y z
N MET A 1 -1.92 18.80 8.52
CA MET A 1 -2.27 18.33 7.17
C MET A 1 -1.35 17.26 6.59
N LEU A 2 -0.10 17.14 7.07
CA LEU A 2 0.83 16.05 6.69
C LEU A 2 0.23 14.62 6.60
N PRO A 3 -0.63 14.12 7.52
CA PRO A 3 -1.13 12.75 7.44
C PRO A 3 -2.02 12.47 6.22
N PHE A 4 -2.66 13.50 5.66
CA PHE A 4 -3.52 13.36 4.48
C PHE A 4 -2.75 13.50 3.16
N PHE A 5 -1.48 13.94 3.22
CA PHE A 5 -0.69 14.16 2.02
C PHE A 5 -0.44 12.87 1.24
N SER A 6 0.00 11.80 1.92
CA SER A 6 0.27 10.51 1.27
C SER A 6 -0.97 9.88 0.62
N PRO A 7 -2.14 9.79 1.28
CA PRO A 7 -3.37 9.30 0.64
C PRO A 7 -3.86 10.18 -0.51
N ALA A 8 -3.78 11.51 -0.38
CA ALA A 8 -4.18 12.42 -1.46
C ALA A 8 -3.26 12.26 -2.68
N LEU A 9 -1.94 12.14 -2.45
CA LEU A 9 -0.97 11.91 -3.52
C LEU A 9 -1.19 10.57 -4.21
N LEU A 10 -1.50 9.50 -3.46
CA LEU A 10 -1.89 8.21 -4.03
C LEU A 10 -3.07 8.38 -5.00
N PHE A 11 -4.13 9.07 -4.55
CA PHE A 11 -5.32 9.29 -5.38
C PHE A 11 -4.99 10.08 -6.65
N ILE A 12 -4.23 11.17 -6.54
CA ILE A 12 -3.81 11.99 -7.69
C ILE A 12 -3.00 11.15 -8.68
N LEU A 13 -2.02 10.38 -8.21
CA LEU A 13 -1.20 9.50 -9.06
C LEU A 13 -2.05 8.45 -9.77
N CYS A 14 -2.99 7.81 -9.07
CA CYS A 14 -3.90 6.85 -9.68
C CYS A 14 -4.81 7.49 -10.73
N MET A 15 -5.33 8.70 -10.48
CA MET A 15 -6.13 9.43 -11.47
C MET A 15 -5.32 9.78 -12.72
N ILE A 16 -4.07 10.24 -12.54
CA ILE A 16 -3.14 10.49 -13.66
C ILE A 16 -2.94 9.22 -14.49
N TRP A 17 -2.69 8.08 -13.84
CA TRP A 17 -2.51 6.82 -14.55
C TRP A 17 -3.77 6.43 -15.34
N ILE A 18 -4.96 6.54 -14.76
CA ILE A 18 -6.21 6.22 -15.46
C ILE A 18 -6.39 7.07 -16.72
N PHE A 19 -6.19 8.39 -16.63
CA PHE A 19 -6.39 9.29 -17.78
C PHE A 19 -5.30 9.22 -18.84
N MET A 20 -4.08 8.86 -18.46
CA MET A 20 -2.93 8.79 -19.37
C MET A 20 -2.58 7.36 -19.78
N SER A 21 -3.37 6.36 -19.39
CA SER A 21 -3.15 4.96 -19.73
C SER A 21 -3.40 4.74 -21.23
N PRO A 22 -2.42 4.22 -22.00
CA PRO A 22 -2.61 3.90 -23.41
C PRO A 22 -3.44 2.62 -23.64
N SER A 23 -3.53 1.73 -22.64
CA SER A 23 -4.20 0.42 -22.78
C SER A 23 -5.58 0.36 -22.12
N ASP A 24 -6.12 1.49 -21.66
CA ASP A 24 -7.36 1.56 -20.89
C ASP A 24 -7.42 0.50 -19.77
N ILE A 25 -6.39 0.49 -18.90
CA ILE A 25 -6.22 -0.51 -17.83
C ILE A 25 -7.45 -0.67 -16.93
N LEU A 26 -8.26 0.38 -16.80
CA LEU A 26 -9.48 0.37 -16.00
C LEU A 26 -10.59 -0.45 -16.67
N GLU A 27 -10.64 -0.50 -18.00
CA GLU A 27 -11.61 -1.32 -18.74
C GLU A 27 -11.13 -2.76 -18.84
N VAL A 28 -9.82 -2.97 -19.07
CA VAL A 28 -9.24 -4.31 -19.24
C VAL A 28 -9.13 -5.07 -17.92
N HIS A 29 -8.61 -4.43 -16.87
CA HIS A 29 -8.31 -5.07 -15.58
C HIS A 29 -8.77 -4.24 -14.35
N PRO A 30 -10.07 -3.86 -14.27
CA PRO A 30 -10.58 -3.00 -13.19
C PRO A 30 -10.34 -3.59 -11.80
N ARG A 31 -10.57 -4.90 -11.65
CA ARG A 31 -10.47 -5.60 -10.35
C ARG A 31 -9.06 -5.53 -9.79
N LEU A 32 -8.05 -5.73 -10.64
CA LEU A 32 -6.65 -5.73 -10.24
C LEU A 32 -6.21 -4.32 -9.87
N PHE A 33 -6.60 -3.33 -10.68
CA PHE A 33 -6.29 -1.93 -10.41
C PHE A 33 -6.91 -1.45 -9.08
N TYR A 34 -8.20 -1.67 -8.86
CA TYR A 34 -8.85 -1.29 -7.59
C TYR A 34 -8.26 -2.03 -6.39
N PHE A 35 -7.90 -3.30 -6.55
CA PHE A 35 -7.23 -4.06 -5.50
C PHE A 35 -5.85 -3.47 -5.15
N MET A 36 -5.06 -3.10 -6.14
CA MET A 36 -3.76 -2.43 -5.95
C MET A 36 -3.94 -1.10 -5.21
N VAL A 37 -4.84 -0.23 -5.68
CA VAL A 37 -5.13 1.07 -5.05
C VAL A 37 -5.61 0.89 -3.61
N GLY A 38 -6.54 -0.03 -3.38
CA GLY A 38 -7.05 -0.34 -2.05
C GLY A 38 -5.97 -0.86 -1.11
N THR A 39 -5.11 -1.77 -1.58
CA THR A 39 -3.98 -2.30 -0.78
C THR A 39 -2.97 -1.20 -0.46
N ALA A 40 -2.69 -0.32 -1.42
CA ALA A 40 -1.80 0.81 -1.19
C ALA A 40 -2.35 1.79 -0.15
N PHE A 41 -3.62 2.13 -0.27
CA PHE A 41 -4.34 2.98 0.68
C PHE A 41 -4.41 2.36 2.07
N ALA A 42 -4.68 1.05 2.16
CA ALA A 42 -4.71 0.32 3.43
C ALA A 42 -3.35 0.36 4.12
N ASN A 43 -2.25 0.13 3.39
CA ASN A 43 -0.90 0.20 3.97
C ASN A 43 -0.56 1.59 4.53
N ILE A 44 -0.89 2.66 3.79
CA ILE A 44 -0.71 4.04 4.26
C ILE A 44 -1.55 4.28 5.52
N SER A 45 -2.83 3.91 5.47
CA SER A 45 -3.77 4.11 6.58
C SER A 45 -3.34 3.36 7.85
N CYS A 46 -2.90 2.10 7.72
CA CYS A 46 -2.39 1.33 8.86
C CYS A 46 -1.17 2.00 9.51
N GLN A 47 -0.24 2.54 8.72
CA GLN A 47 0.90 3.29 9.25
C GLN A 47 0.47 4.55 9.99
N LEU A 48 -0.48 5.31 9.45
CA LEU A 48 -1.03 6.49 10.11
C LEU A 48 -1.67 6.14 11.46
N ILE A 49 -2.46 5.07 11.50
CA ILE A 49 -3.12 4.60 12.73
C ILE A 49 -2.07 4.20 13.77
N VAL A 50 -1.06 3.42 13.38
CA VAL A 50 0.01 2.99 14.31
C VAL A 50 0.80 4.19 14.83
N CYS A 51 1.17 5.13 13.96
CA CYS A 51 1.86 6.36 14.38
C CYS A 51 1.02 7.18 15.38
N GLN A 52 -0.29 7.29 15.14
CA GLN A 52 -1.20 8.01 16.03
C GLN A 52 -1.35 7.31 17.39
N MET A 53 -1.51 5.99 17.41
CA MET A 53 -1.67 5.21 18.64
C MET A 53 -0.38 5.15 19.47
N SER A 54 0.78 5.24 18.82
CA SER A 54 2.09 5.23 19.50
C SER A 54 2.64 6.62 19.83
N SER A 55 1.90 7.69 19.52
CA SER A 55 2.37 9.09 19.61
C SER A 55 3.71 9.33 18.89
N THR A 56 4.00 8.53 17.85
CA THR A 56 5.24 8.66 17.05
C THR A 56 5.02 9.55 15.83
N ARG A 57 6.09 10.18 15.34
CA ARG A 57 6.00 11.07 14.17
C ARG A 57 5.72 10.23 12.92
N CYS A 58 4.65 10.59 12.22
CA CYS A 58 4.34 10.02 10.91
C CYS A 58 5.37 10.48 9.87
N GLN A 59 5.94 9.54 9.10
CA GLN A 59 6.69 9.90 7.90
C GLN A 59 5.72 10.52 6.87
N PRO A 60 6.06 11.69 6.30
CA PRO A 60 5.13 12.42 5.42
C PRO A 60 4.91 11.71 4.07
N LEU A 61 5.90 10.95 3.60
CA LEU A 61 5.88 10.24 2.33
C LEU A 61 6.01 8.74 2.59
N ASN A 62 4.98 7.97 2.22
CA ASN A 62 5.09 6.51 2.23
C ASN A 62 6.01 6.04 1.11
N TRP A 63 7.02 5.25 1.44
CA TRP A 63 8.00 4.73 0.49
C TRP A 63 7.35 3.92 -0.65
N MET A 64 6.16 3.36 -0.43
CA MET A 64 5.39 2.63 -1.43
C MET A 64 4.82 3.50 -2.55
N LEU A 65 4.83 4.83 -2.41
CA LEU A 65 4.48 5.76 -3.48
C LEU A 65 5.58 5.87 -4.56
N LEU A 66 6.85 5.57 -4.22
CA LEU A 66 7.97 5.57 -5.18
C LEU A 66 7.79 4.54 -6.31
N PRO A 67 7.58 3.24 -6.03
CA PRO A 67 7.42 2.25 -7.10
C PRO A 67 6.17 2.53 -7.96
N LEU A 68 5.09 3.05 -7.35
CA LEU A 68 3.91 3.49 -8.09
C LEU A 68 4.25 4.65 -9.04
N ALA A 69 4.89 5.70 -8.54
CA ALA A 69 5.27 6.86 -9.35
C ALA A 69 6.24 6.49 -10.49
N LEU A 70 7.18 5.57 -10.23
CA LEU A 70 8.10 5.05 -11.25
C LEU A 70 7.34 4.33 -12.35
N VAL A 71 6.41 3.42 -12.01
CA VAL A 71 5.61 2.70 -13.01
C VAL A 71 4.77 3.67 -13.84
N ILE A 72 4.13 4.66 -13.21
CA ILE A 72 3.37 5.69 -13.91
C ILE A 72 4.26 6.48 -14.87
N PHE A 73 5.47 6.87 -14.45
CA PHE A 73 6.42 7.58 -15.31
C PHE A 73 6.83 6.73 -16.53
N VAL A 74 7.10 5.44 -16.32
CA VAL A 74 7.45 4.50 -17.40
C VAL A 74 6.29 4.33 -18.39
N VAL A 75 5.06 4.25 -17.89
CA VAL A 75 3.86 4.14 -18.74
C VAL A 75 3.64 5.43 -19.54
N ILE A 76 3.68 6.59 -18.90
CA ILE A 76 3.46 7.90 -19.55
C ILE A 76 4.55 8.22 -20.59
N SER A 77 5.80 7.82 -20.32
CA SER A 77 6.91 8.04 -21.27
C SER A 77 6.78 7.23 -22.57
N GLY A 78 5.77 6.37 -22.69
CA GLY A 78 5.50 5.62 -23.92
C GLY A 78 6.53 4.54 -24.22
N VAL A 79 7.44 4.25 -23.29
CA VAL A 79 8.54 3.30 -23.47
C VAL A 79 8.03 1.86 -23.58
N ALA A 80 6.86 1.55 -23.03
CA ALA A 80 6.36 0.18 -22.97
C ALA A 80 4.82 0.03 -22.89
N PRO A 81 4.05 0.50 -23.89
CA PRO A 81 2.58 0.36 -23.89
C PRO A 81 2.13 -1.11 -23.84
N HIS A 82 2.87 -2.03 -24.46
CA HIS A 82 2.55 -3.46 -24.42
C HIS A 82 2.80 -4.12 -23.05
N TRP A 83 3.68 -3.55 -22.23
CA TRP A 83 4.05 -4.11 -20.92
C TRP A 83 3.25 -3.51 -19.77
N GLU A 84 2.35 -2.56 -20.03
CA GLU A 84 1.55 -1.89 -18.99
C GLU A 84 0.80 -2.89 -18.11
N ASN A 85 0.19 -3.91 -18.72
CA ASN A 85 -0.50 -4.96 -17.98
C ASN A 85 0.47 -5.77 -17.08
N LEU A 86 1.65 -6.15 -17.60
CA LEU A 86 2.64 -6.86 -16.78
C LEU A 86 3.12 -5.97 -15.62
N LEU A 87 3.37 -4.69 -15.87
CA LEU A 87 3.78 -3.74 -14.84
C LEU A 87 2.70 -3.60 -13.76
N LEU A 88 1.42 -3.59 -14.14
CA LEU A 88 0.30 -3.59 -13.19
C LEU A 88 0.31 -4.85 -12.32
N TYR A 89 0.50 -6.05 -12.90
CA TYR A 89 0.61 -7.30 -12.15
C TYR A 89 1.79 -7.29 -11.18
N LEU A 90 2.98 -6.91 -11.66
CA LEU A 90 4.19 -6.87 -10.84
C LEU A 90 4.08 -5.85 -9.71
N LEU A 91 3.56 -4.66 -10.00
CA LEU A 91 3.35 -3.61 -9.01
C LEU A 91 2.32 -4.04 -7.96
N THR A 92 1.23 -4.66 -8.40
CA THR A 92 0.21 -5.18 -7.48
C THR A 92 0.81 -6.23 -6.55
N ALA A 93 1.53 -7.22 -7.09
CA ALA A 93 2.18 -8.27 -6.30
C ALA A 93 3.19 -7.68 -5.30
N PHE A 94 4.00 -6.71 -5.73
CA PHE A 94 4.95 -6.01 -4.87
C PHE A 94 4.25 -5.26 -3.72
N ILE A 95 3.22 -4.46 -4.03
CA ILE A 95 2.44 -3.70 -3.03
C ILE A 95 1.77 -4.64 -2.02
N THR A 96 1.19 -5.74 -2.50
CA THR A 96 0.56 -6.74 -1.62
C THR A 96 1.59 -7.39 -0.70
N LEU A 97 2.74 -7.81 -1.21
CA LEU A 97 3.81 -8.40 -0.40
C LEU A 97 4.33 -7.40 0.64
N ALA A 98 4.54 -6.14 0.24
CA ALA A 98 4.95 -5.08 1.15
C ALA A 98 3.91 -4.83 2.26
N HIS A 99 2.62 -4.84 1.93
CA HIS A 99 1.54 -4.68 2.92
C HIS A 99 1.50 -5.86 3.91
N ILE A 100 1.62 -7.09 3.42
CA ILE A 100 1.69 -8.30 4.27
C ILE A 100 2.90 -8.24 5.18
N HIS A 101 4.09 -7.93 4.64
CA HIS A 101 5.32 -7.82 5.42
C HIS A 101 5.19 -6.76 6.53
N TYR A 102 4.63 -5.59 6.20
CA TYR A 102 4.35 -4.55 7.19
C TYR A 102 3.41 -5.05 8.29
N GLY A 103 2.29 -5.68 7.92
CA GLY A 103 1.33 -6.22 8.88
C GLY A 103 1.94 -7.25 9.84
N VAL A 104 2.68 -8.23 9.30
CA VAL A 104 3.36 -9.25 10.11
C VAL A 104 4.41 -8.62 11.02
N GLY A 105 5.18 -7.65 10.53
CA GLY A 105 6.18 -6.93 11.31
C GLY A 105 5.58 -6.19 12.50
N VAL A 106 4.50 -5.43 12.27
CA VAL A 106 3.79 -4.68 13.32
C VAL A 106 3.21 -5.63 14.36
N VAL A 107 2.51 -6.69 13.95
CA VAL A 107 1.93 -7.67 14.89
C VAL A 107 3.03 -8.34 15.73
N SER A 108 4.16 -8.69 15.12
CA SER A 108 5.30 -9.29 15.83
C SER A 108 5.91 -8.32 16.85
N GLN A 109 6.07 -7.05 16.50
CA GLN A 109 6.60 -6.01 17.40
C GLN A 109 5.66 -5.75 18.58
N LEU A 110 4.36 -5.58 18.33
CA LEU A 110 3.37 -5.38 19.40
C LEU A 110 3.26 -6.62 20.30
N SER A 111 3.23 -7.81 19.72
CA SER A 111 3.21 -9.07 20.49
C SER A 111 4.38 -9.17 21.45
N LYS A 112 5.60 -8.85 20.99
CA LYS A 112 6.80 -8.81 21.84
C LYS A 112 6.75 -7.71 22.89
N HIS A 113 6.29 -6.52 22.53
CA HIS A 113 6.20 -5.37 23.44
C HIS A 113 5.21 -5.62 24.59
N PHE A 114 4.03 -6.17 24.28
CA PHE A 114 2.99 -6.45 25.27
C PHE A 114 3.10 -7.85 25.91
N ASN A 115 4.05 -8.68 25.45
CA ASN A 115 4.22 -10.08 25.88
C ASN A 115 2.93 -10.92 25.72
N ILE A 116 2.18 -10.67 24.64
CA ILE A 116 0.93 -11.36 24.30
C ILE A 116 1.19 -12.27 23.10
N ARG A 117 0.59 -13.46 23.08
CA ARG A 117 0.57 -14.34 21.90
C ARG A 117 -0.67 -13.98 21.06
N PRO A 118 -0.54 -13.22 19.96
CA PRO A 118 -1.68 -12.63 19.24
C PRO A 118 -2.64 -13.67 18.65
N PHE A 119 -2.16 -14.90 18.42
CA PHE A 119 -2.96 -16.01 17.89
C PHE A 119 -3.23 -17.12 18.94
N SER A 120 -2.99 -16.85 20.22
CA SER A 120 -3.32 -17.78 21.30
C SER A 120 -4.81 -17.70 21.65
N LEU A 121 -5.55 -18.77 21.38
CA LEU A 121 -6.96 -18.91 21.79
C LEU A 121 -7.12 -19.35 23.25
N GLN A 122 -6.02 -19.60 23.97
CA GLN A 122 -6.07 -19.97 25.38
C GLN A 122 -6.37 -18.74 26.24
N LYS A 123 -7.50 -18.80 26.97
CA LYS A 123 -7.85 -17.83 28.01
C LYS A 123 -6.76 -17.85 29.09
N PRO A 124 -6.25 -16.70 29.56
CA PRO A 124 -5.30 -16.67 30.67
C PRO A 124 -5.93 -17.40 31.88
N ARG A 125 -5.22 -18.37 32.46
CA ARG A 125 -5.61 -18.96 33.74
C ARG A 125 -5.47 -17.87 34.79
N THR A 126 -6.59 -17.42 35.34
CA THR A 126 -6.65 -16.79 36.65
C THR A 126 -6.39 -17.88 37.67
N ASP A 127 -5.13 -18.07 38.04
CA ASP A 127 -4.77 -18.71 39.30
C ASP A 127 -4.78 -17.63 40.40
#